data_AF-A0A9Q9LYW4-F1
#
_entry.id   AF-A0A9Q9LYW4-F1
#
_cell.length_a   1.000
_cell.length_b   1.000
_cell.length_c   1.000
_cell.angle_alpha   90.00
_cell.angle_beta   90.00
_cell.angle_gamma   90.00
#
_symmetry.space_group_name_H-M   'P 1'
#
loop_
_entity.id
_entity.type
_entity.pdbx_description
1 polymer ?
#
loop_
_entity_poly.entity_id
_entity_poly.type
_entity_poly.pdbx_seq_one_letter_code
_entity_poly.pdbx_strand_id
1 'polypeptide(L)'
;MGLRKGKTVPDNISFATEARKGASPVVVAGVAAIVAILLMAAVFLFLSLPDANAFNARVERIFIENDNLTSGAEIKLLEILAQSGTAFSDTLTSYRMVIFVLLLFASAMLIAALVFLVTIIGLNRRMGEIERAGIQVNSLLISREERTVYLNNMELKLTEAAIETLSALAEARMDDDVLSGSELEGLISGRDAADCDEAAGATRIKRLRDAMGNQMMSELLVKTIARRGYMLSIDKDVIQMV
;
A
#
# COMPACT_ATOMS: atom_id res chain seq x y z
N MET A 1 -37.17 -6.38 -43.86
CA MET A 1 -36.99 -5.70 -42.55
C MET A 1 -35.89 -6.45 -41.81
N GLY A 2 -34.63 -6.01 -41.99
CA GLY A 2 -33.44 -6.75 -41.53
C GLY A 2 -32.91 -6.21 -40.22
N LEU A 3 -32.89 -7.05 -39.18
CA LEU A 3 -32.36 -6.75 -37.85
C LEU A 3 -30.83 -6.63 -37.89
N ARG A 4 -30.29 -5.45 -37.55
CA ARG A 4 -28.86 -5.20 -37.43
C ARG A 4 -28.31 -5.79 -36.13
N LYS A 5 -27.30 -6.63 -36.31
CA LYS A 5 -26.42 -7.30 -35.34
C LYS A 5 -25.73 -6.30 -34.41
N GLY A 6 -25.93 -6.44 -33.10
CA GLY A 6 -25.23 -5.67 -32.07
C GLY A 6 -23.72 -5.99 -32.05
N LYS A 7 -22.89 -4.96 -32.09
CA LYS A 7 -21.44 -5.03 -31.85
C LYS A 7 -21.22 -5.24 -30.35
N THR A 8 -20.68 -6.38 -29.95
CA THR A 8 -20.04 -6.57 -28.66
C THR A 8 -18.69 -5.88 -28.68
N VAL A 9 -18.52 -4.83 -27.88
CA VAL A 9 -17.22 -4.25 -27.54
C VAL A 9 -16.62 -5.16 -26.47
N PRO A 10 -15.39 -5.69 -26.62
CA PRO A 10 -14.73 -6.35 -25.50
C PRO A 10 -14.24 -5.27 -24.53
N ASP A 11 -14.75 -5.30 -23.30
CA ASP A 11 -14.16 -4.55 -22.20
C ASP A 11 -12.75 -5.07 -21.96
N ASN A 12 -11.77 -4.22 -22.24
CA ASN A 12 -10.37 -4.47 -21.95
C ASN A 12 -10.14 -4.21 -20.45
N ILE A 13 -10.73 -5.05 -19.58
CA ILE A 13 -10.46 -5.01 -18.14
C ILE A 13 -9.14 -5.73 -17.91
N SER A 14 -8.05 -4.98 -18.09
CA SER A 14 -6.72 -5.38 -17.65
C SER A 14 -6.71 -5.45 -16.12
N PHE A 15 -7.17 -6.56 -15.56
CA PHE A 15 -6.92 -6.91 -14.17
C PHE A 15 -5.44 -7.26 -14.01
N ALA A 16 -4.63 -6.22 -13.80
CA ALA A 16 -3.25 -6.32 -13.36
C ALA A 16 -3.21 -6.75 -11.88
N THR A 17 -3.60 -8.00 -11.58
CA THR A 17 -3.54 -8.57 -10.22
C THR A 17 -2.84 -9.94 -10.23
N GLU A 18 -1.70 -10.02 -10.91
CA GLU A 18 -0.78 -11.15 -10.79
C GLU A 18 0.64 -10.64 -10.44
N ALA A 19 0.74 -9.80 -9.40
CA ALA A 19 2.02 -9.44 -8.80
C ALA A 19 2.43 -10.51 -7.79
N ARG A 20 2.88 -11.65 -8.34
CA ARG A 20 3.42 -12.80 -7.60
C ARG A 20 4.72 -12.37 -6.89
N LYS A 21 4.77 -12.58 -5.57
CA LYS A 21 5.95 -12.72 -4.68
C LYS A 21 7.28 -12.15 -5.20
N GLY A 22 7.59 -10.92 -4.78
CA GLY A 22 8.86 -10.23 -5.02
C GLY A 22 8.56 -8.75 -5.17
N ALA A 23 9.47 -7.85 -4.79
CA ALA A 23 9.32 -6.44 -5.14
C ALA A 23 8.99 -6.37 -6.64
N SER A 24 7.82 -5.82 -7.00
CA SER A 24 7.33 -5.87 -8.39
C SER A 24 8.47 -5.41 -9.31
N PRO A 25 8.80 -6.14 -10.40
CA PRO A 25 9.92 -5.79 -11.28
C PRO A 25 9.82 -4.36 -11.82
N VAL A 26 8.59 -3.81 -11.88
CA VAL A 26 8.31 -2.41 -12.21
C VAL A 26 8.95 -1.44 -11.21
N VAL A 27 8.91 -1.76 -9.91
CA VAL A 27 9.47 -0.91 -8.86
C VAL A 27 11.00 -0.94 -8.91
N VAL A 28 11.59 -2.12 -9.09
CA VAL A 28 13.05 -2.25 -9.25
C VAL A 28 13.53 -1.51 -10.49
N ALA A 29 12.81 -1.65 -11.62
CA ALA A 29 13.10 -0.91 -12.85
C ALA A 29 12.94 0.61 -12.65
N GLY A 30 11.91 1.06 -11.92
CA GLY A 30 11.69 2.47 -11.59
C GLY A 30 12.82 3.06 -10.73
N VAL A 31 13.23 2.35 -9.68
CA VAL A 31 14.38 2.74 -8.83
C VAL A 31 15.65 2.82 -9.68
N ALA A 32 15.92 1.80 -10.51
CA ALA A 32 17.09 1.78 -11.38
C ALA A 32 17.10 2.94 -12.40
N ALA A 33 15.94 3.27 -12.98
CA ALA A 33 15.80 4.40 -13.90
C ALA A 33 16.08 5.74 -13.21
N ILE A 34 15.54 5.96 -12.00
CA ILE A 34 15.80 7.18 -11.22
C ILE A 34 17.28 7.29 -10.88
N VAL A 35 17.91 6.21 -10.42
CA VAL A 35 19.35 6.18 -10.14
C VAL A 35 20.16 6.52 -11.40
N ALA A 36 19.79 5.96 -12.56
CA ALA A 36 20.46 6.26 -13.83
C ALA A 36 20.32 7.74 -14.23
N ILE A 37 19.12 8.32 -14.10
CA ILE A 37 18.88 9.75 -14.38
C ILE A 37 19.69 10.63 -13.44
N LEU A 38 19.74 10.31 -12.14
CA LEU A 38 20.52 11.06 -11.16
C LEU A 38 22.03 11.00 -11.46
N LEU A 39 22.55 9.83 -11.82
CA LEU A 39 23.96 9.70 -12.23
C LEU A 39 24.25 10.52 -13.49
N MET A 40 23.36 10.47 -14.48
CA MET A 40 23.52 11.24 -15.71
C MET A 40 23.48 12.75 -15.45
N ALA A 41 22.56 13.21 -14.59
CA ALA A 41 22.49 14.60 -14.17
C ALA A 41 23.74 15.03 -13.38
N ALA A 42 24.27 14.17 -12.50
CA ALA A 42 25.50 14.44 -11.76
C ALA A 42 26.71 14.59 -12.69
N VAL A 43 26.85 13.70 -13.69
CA VAL A 43 27.91 13.78 -14.71
C VAL A 43 27.77 15.06 -15.54
N PHE A 44 26.56 15.36 -16.02
CA PHE A 44 26.29 16.55 -16.83
C PHE A 44 26.61 17.85 -16.08
N LEU A 45 26.26 17.92 -14.80
CA LEU A 45 26.57 19.05 -13.94
C LEU A 45 28.09 19.20 -13.78
N PHE A 46 28.83 18.11 -13.57
CA PHE A 46 30.28 18.16 -13.42
C PHE A 46 31.00 18.62 -14.71
N LEU A 47 30.49 18.21 -15.87
CA LEU A 47 31.01 18.67 -17.18
C LEU A 47 30.72 20.15 -17.44
N SER A 48 29.67 20.69 -16.82
CA SER A 48 29.25 22.09 -17.00
C SER A 48 29.94 23.05 -16.02
N LEU A 49 30.63 22.54 -14.99
CA LEU A 49 31.36 23.39 -14.04
C LEU A 49 32.67 23.90 -14.66
N PRO A 50 32.92 25.23 -14.65
CA PRO A 50 34.16 25.80 -15.17
C PRO A 50 35.40 25.24 -14.48
N ASP A 51 36.47 25.05 -15.24
CA ASP A 51 37.77 24.70 -14.68
C ASP A 51 38.28 25.84 -13.79
N ALA A 52 38.81 25.50 -12.61
CA ALA A 52 39.28 26.47 -11.64
C ALA A 52 40.46 27.31 -12.18
N ASN A 53 41.24 26.75 -13.11
CA ASN A 53 42.38 27.41 -13.74
C ASN A 53 42.01 28.19 -15.02
N ALA A 54 40.73 28.21 -15.41
CA ALA A 54 40.28 28.89 -16.63
C ALA A 54 40.57 30.41 -16.61
N PHE A 55 40.59 31.02 -15.42
CA PHE A 55 40.98 32.43 -15.26
C PHE A 55 42.46 32.64 -15.56
N ASN A 56 43.35 31.91 -14.88
CA ASN A 56 44.81 32.03 -15.07
C ASN A 56 45.21 31.74 -16.51
N ALA A 57 44.62 30.71 -17.14
CA ALA A 57 44.89 30.38 -18.54
C ALA A 57 44.50 31.50 -19.51
N ARG A 58 43.42 32.25 -19.22
CA ARG A 58 43.03 33.42 -20.02
C ARG A 58 43.96 34.61 -19.79
N VAL A 59 44.38 34.84 -18.55
CA VAL A 59 45.33 35.91 -18.21
C VAL A 59 46.69 35.66 -18.89
N GLU A 60 47.21 34.43 -18.78
CA GLU A 60 48.44 34.00 -19.44
C GLU A 60 48.37 34.20 -20.96
N ARG A 61 47.27 33.78 -21.58
CA ARG A 61 47.06 33.95 -23.02
C ARG A 61 47.06 35.42 -23.45
N ILE A 62 46.36 36.30 -22.72
CA ILE A 62 46.30 37.74 -23.03
C ILE A 62 47.70 38.37 -22.95
N PHE A 63 48.53 37.94 -22.01
CA PHE A 63 49.89 38.46 -21.86
C PHE A 63 50.86 37.94 -22.93
N ILE A 64 50.78 36.65 -23.30
CA ILE A 64 51.60 36.09 -24.39
C ILE A 64 51.23 36.73 -25.75
N GLU A 65 49.95 37.02 -25.97
CA GLU A 65 49.47 37.61 -27.23
C GLU A 65 49.72 39.14 -27.34
N ASN A 66 50.10 39.83 -26.25
CA ASN A 66 50.35 41.28 -26.25
C ASN A 66 51.82 41.63 -26.00
N ASP A 67 52.55 42.00 -27.06
CA ASP A 67 53.97 42.42 -27.00
C ASP A 67 54.21 43.75 -26.23
N ASN A 68 53.15 44.51 -25.97
CA ASN A 68 53.23 45.81 -25.28
C ASN A 68 53.26 45.70 -23.74
N LEU A 69 53.12 44.50 -23.14
CA LEU A 69 53.01 44.28 -21.68
C LEU A 69 54.31 43.77 -21.05
N THR A 70 55.46 44.29 -21.46
CA THR A 70 56.79 43.81 -21.03
C THR A 70 57.49 44.73 -20.02
N SER A 71 56.86 45.83 -19.61
CA SER A 71 57.44 46.75 -18.62
C SER A 71 57.35 46.20 -17.19
N GLY A 72 58.26 46.64 -16.31
CA GLY A 72 58.32 46.13 -14.93
C GLY A 72 57.05 46.36 -14.10
N ALA A 73 56.26 47.40 -14.41
CA ALA A 73 54.97 47.65 -13.75
C ALA A 73 53.90 46.61 -14.17
N GLU A 74 53.87 46.24 -15.45
CA GLU A 74 52.94 45.24 -16.00
C GLU A 74 53.28 43.83 -15.53
N ILE A 75 54.57 43.50 -15.43
CA ILE A 75 55.04 42.22 -14.85
C ILE A 75 54.61 42.09 -13.39
N LYS A 76 54.70 43.17 -12.61
CA LYS A 76 54.26 43.17 -11.20
C LYS A 76 52.73 43.05 -11.08
N LEU A 77 51.99 43.61 -12.04
CA LEU A 77 50.55 43.44 -12.13
C LEU A 77 50.16 42.01 -12.50
N LEU A 78 50.92 41.35 -13.38
CA LEU A 78 50.78 39.92 -13.68
C LEU A 78 51.00 39.05 -12.44
N GLU A 79 52.03 39.35 -11.64
CA GLU A 79 52.33 38.61 -10.41
C GLU A 79 51.16 38.69 -9.41
N ILE A 80 50.59 39.89 -9.24
CA ILE A 80 49.41 40.10 -8.39
C ILE A 80 48.18 39.37 -8.96
N LEU A 81 47.95 39.42 -10.28
CA LEU A 81 46.86 38.71 -10.94
C LEU A 81 47.01 37.20 -10.82
N ALA A 82 48.22 36.66 -10.93
CA ALA A 82 48.50 35.24 -10.79
C ALA A 82 48.29 34.78 -9.34
N GLN A 83 48.75 35.55 -8.35
CA GLN A 83 48.50 35.25 -6.93
C GLN A 83 47.01 35.35 -6.57
N SER A 84 46.31 36.38 -7.09
CA SER A 84 44.87 36.54 -6.85
C SER A 84 44.05 35.47 -7.60
N GLY A 85 44.47 35.10 -8.80
CA GLY A 85 43.85 34.09 -9.64
C GLY A 85 44.02 32.67 -9.10
N THR A 86 45.20 32.34 -8.54
CA THR A 86 45.43 31.08 -7.82
C THR A 86 44.56 30.99 -6.56
N ALA A 87 44.50 32.04 -5.74
CA ALA A 87 43.60 32.07 -4.59
C ALA A 87 42.12 31.91 -4.99
N PHE A 88 41.69 32.53 -6.11
CA PHE A 88 40.34 32.35 -6.64
C PHE A 88 40.10 30.92 -7.15
N SER A 89 41.07 30.31 -7.86
CA SER A 89 41.02 28.91 -8.30
C SER A 89 40.86 27.95 -7.12
N ASP A 90 41.57 28.18 -6.01
CA ASP A 90 41.45 27.37 -4.80
C ASP A 90 40.05 27.46 -4.18
N THR A 91 39.44 28.66 -4.22
CA THR A 91 38.05 28.85 -3.75
C THR A 91 37.04 28.15 -4.66
N LEU A 92 37.19 28.23 -5.99
CA LEU A 92 36.32 27.52 -6.94
C LEU A 92 36.44 26.00 -6.80
N THR A 93 37.66 25.49 -6.59
CA THR A 93 37.91 24.07 -6.32
C THR A 93 37.19 23.62 -5.05
N SER A 94 37.26 24.43 -3.99
CA SER A 94 36.55 24.16 -2.73
C SER A 94 35.03 24.17 -2.91
N TYR A 95 34.47 25.14 -3.63
CA TYR A 95 33.03 25.17 -3.92
C TYR A 95 32.58 23.97 -4.75
N ARG A 96 33.37 23.55 -5.75
CA ARG A 96 33.08 22.35 -6.54
C ARG A 96 33.02 21.10 -5.67
N MET A 97 33.94 20.94 -4.72
CA MET A 97 33.92 19.83 -3.77
C MET A 97 32.69 19.85 -2.85
N VAL A 98 32.32 21.02 -2.32
CA VAL A 98 31.12 21.16 -1.47
C VAL A 98 29.86 20.84 -2.25
N ILE A 99 29.70 21.38 -3.46
CA ILE A 99 28.55 21.09 -4.34
C ILE A 99 28.47 19.59 -4.63
N PHE A 100 29.60 18.95 -4.93
CA PHE A 100 29.66 17.51 -5.18
C PHE A 100 29.18 16.69 -3.97
N VAL A 101 29.69 16.99 -2.77
CA VAL A 101 29.29 16.30 -1.54
C VAL A 101 27.79 16.51 -1.27
N LEU A 102 27.29 17.74 -1.36
CA LEU A 102 25.87 18.04 -1.16
C LEU A 102 24.97 17.30 -2.15
N LEU A 103 25.36 17.24 -3.43
CA LEU A 103 24.61 16.53 -4.47
C LEU A 103 24.58 15.02 -4.22
N LEU A 104 25.71 14.44 -3.77
CA LEU A 104 25.80 13.04 -3.41
C LEU A 104 24.89 12.70 -2.22
N PHE A 105 24.90 13.52 -1.17
CA PHE A 105 24.00 13.36 -0.01
C PHE A 105 22.53 13.51 -0.40
N ALA A 106 22.18 14.53 -1.18
CA ALA A 106 20.81 14.75 -1.64
C ALA A 106 20.31 13.57 -2.48
N SER A 107 21.14 13.05 -3.38
CA SER A 107 20.81 11.89 -4.22
C SER A 107 20.61 10.63 -3.38
N ALA A 108 21.51 10.38 -2.41
CA ALA A 108 21.38 9.24 -1.50
C ALA A 108 20.12 9.32 -0.63
N MET A 109 19.79 10.51 -0.10
CA MET A 109 18.55 10.73 0.66
C MET A 109 17.30 10.48 -0.18
N LEU A 110 17.28 10.94 -1.43
CA LEU A 110 16.16 10.70 -2.35
C LEU A 110 15.96 9.20 -2.60
N ILE A 111 17.04 8.47 -2.89
CA ILE A 111 16.99 7.01 -3.11
C ILE A 111 16.50 6.29 -1.85
N ALA A 112 17.04 6.64 -0.68
CA ALA A 112 16.62 6.04 0.59
C ALA A 112 15.12 6.27 0.86
N ALA A 113 14.63 7.50 0.67
CA ALA A 113 13.22 7.83 0.84
C ALA A 113 12.32 7.02 -0.09
N LEU A 114 12.71 6.85 -1.35
CA LEU A 114 11.97 6.06 -2.33
C LEU A 114 11.90 4.57 -1.94
N VAL A 115 13.04 3.99 -1.51
CA VAL A 115 13.09 2.59 -1.05
C VAL A 115 12.22 2.39 0.18
N PHE A 116 12.25 3.32 1.15
CA PHE A 116 11.37 3.27 2.31
C PHE A 116 9.90 3.35 1.92
N LEU A 117 9.52 4.28 1.04
CA LEU A 117 8.15 4.42 0.56
C LEU A 117 7.64 3.12 -0.07
N VAL A 118 8.42 2.52 -0.97
CA VAL A 118 8.12 1.23 -1.60
C VAL A 118 7.94 0.13 -0.56
N THR A 119 8.85 0.07 0.42
CA THR A 119 8.82 -0.93 1.49
C THR A 119 7.56 -0.79 2.34
N ILE A 120 7.21 0.44 2.73
CA ILE A 120 5.99 0.75 3.49
C ILE A 120 4.75 0.36 2.69
N ILE A 121 4.68 0.68 1.40
CA ILE A 121 3.57 0.26 0.54
C ILE A 121 3.48 -1.27 0.48
N GLY A 122 4.60 -1.97 0.37
CA GLY A 122 4.65 -3.43 0.39
C GLY A 122 4.14 -4.02 1.71
N LEU A 123 4.53 -3.44 2.84
CA LEU A 123 4.08 -3.86 4.16
C LEU A 123 2.59 -3.58 4.38
N ASN A 124 2.10 -2.40 4.00
CA ASN A 124 0.68 -2.04 4.10
C ASN A 124 -0.21 -2.95 3.25
N ARG A 125 0.25 -3.33 2.05
CA ARG A 125 -0.49 -4.29 1.21
C ARG A 125 -0.58 -5.67 1.87
N ARG A 126 0.48 -6.13 2.54
CA ARG A 126 0.44 -7.38 3.32
C ARG A 126 -0.49 -7.29 4.52
N MET A 127 -0.53 -6.15 5.21
CA MET A 127 -1.49 -5.94 6.30
C MET A 127 -2.94 -6.03 5.80
N GLY A 128 -3.29 -5.45 4.66
CA GLY A 128 -4.66 -5.55 4.11
C GLY A 128 -5.08 -6.97 3.71
N GLU A 129 -4.14 -7.83 3.30
CA GLU A 129 -4.40 -9.26 3.06
C GLU A 129 -4.54 -10.04 4.38
N ILE A 130 -3.74 -9.69 5.39
CA ILE A 130 -3.81 -10.31 6.72
C ILE A 130 -5.06 -9.85 7.48
N GLU A 131 -5.52 -8.61 7.33
CA GLU A 131 -6.82 -8.18 7.88
C GLU A 131 -7.98 -8.97 7.28
N ARG A 132 -7.87 -9.38 6.01
CA ARG A 132 -8.85 -10.24 5.33
C ARG A 132 -8.76 -11.71 5.75
N ALA A 133 -7.55 -12.21 6.04
CA ALA A 133 -7.31 -13.60 6.39
C ALA A 133 -7.21 -13.88 7.91
N GLY A 134 -7.13 -12.83 8.73
CA GLY A 134 -6.61 -12.87 10.10
C GLY A 134 -7.60 -12.52 11.20
N ILE A 135 -8.90 -12.41 10.91
CA ILE A 135 -9.90 -12.57 11.98
C ILE A 135 -10.11 -14.07 12.16
N GLN A 136 -9.12 -14.76 12.74
CA GLN A 136 -9.42 -16.03 13.42
C GLN A 136 -10.29 -15.68 14.62
N VAL A 137 -11.51 -16.21 14.63
CA VAL A 137 -12.42 -16.04 15.77
C VAL A 137 -11.92 -16.97 16.87
N ASN A 138 -11.26 -16.39 17.88
CA ASN A 138 -10.73 -17.10 19.04
C ASN A 138 -11.77 -17.21 20.16
N SER A 139 -12.76 -16.32 20.19
CA SER A 139 -13.86 -16.35 21.15
C SER A 139 -15.10 -15.72 20.56
N LEU A 140 -16.24 -16.40 20.69
CA LEU A 140 -17.58 -15.87 20.48
C LEU A 140 -18.37 -16.02 21.78
N LEU A 141 -18.64 -14.91 22.47
CA LEU A 141 -19.55 -14.89 23.62
C LEU A 141 -20.86 -14.25 23.20
N ILE A 142 -21.97 -14.96 23.40
CA ILE A 142 -23.32 -14.47 23.11
C ILE A 142 -24.00 -14.24 24.47
N SER A 143 -24.34 -12.98 24.77
CA SER A 143 -25.13 -12.62 25.94
C SER A 143 -26.57 -12.31 25.50
N ARG A 144 -27.49 -13.27 25.73
CA ARG A 144 -28.88 -13.13 25.29
C ARG A 144 -29.60 -12.01 26.04
N GLU A 145 -29.35 -11.88 27.35
CA GLU A 145 -29.96 -10.88 28.22
C GLU A 145 -29.58 -9.44 27.84
N GLU A 146 -28.30 -9.22 27.53
CA GLU A 146 -27.78 -7.89 27.20
C GLU A 146 -27.91 -7.54 25.71
N ARG A 147 -28.31 -8.49 24.86
CA ARG A 147 -28.37 -8.35 23.39
C ARG A 147 -27.01 -7.96 22.79
N THR A 148 -25.94 -8.43 23.43
CA THR A 148 -24.55 -8.16 23.07
C THR A 148 -23.84 -9.45 22.67
N VAL A 149 -22.98 -9.32 21.67
CA VAL A 149 -22.09 -10.39 21.22
C VAL A 149 -20.67 -9.89 21.31
N TYR A 150 -19.80 -10.65 21.97
CA TYR A 150 -18.38 -10.35 22.04
C TYR A 150 -17.62 -11.27 21.11
N LEU A 151 -16.99 -10.69 20.08
CA LEU A 151 -16.11 -11.41 19.16
C LEU A 151 -14.68 -10.93 19.34
N ASN A 152 -13.76 -11.80 19.77
CA ASN A 152 -12.38 -11.42 20.10
C ASN A 152 -12.30 -10.14 20.95
N ASN A 153 -13.12 -10.07 22.02
CA ASN A 153 -13.26 -8.93 22.94
C ASN A 153 -13.89 -7.65 22.34
N MET A 154 -14.41 -7.69 21.11
CA MET A 154 -15.19 -6.59 20.52
C MET A 154 -16.68 -6.75 20.82
N GLU A 155 -17.29 -5.75 21.46
CA GLU A 155 -18.73 -5.71 21.74
C GLU A 155 -19.54 -5.30 20.50
N LEU A 156 -20.52 -6.11 20.14
CA LEU A 156 -21.48 -5.87 19.07
C LEU A 156 -22.90 -5.91 19.63
N LYS A 157 -23.62 -4.80 19.54
CA LYS A 157 -25.04 -4.74 19.92
C LYS A 157 -25.91 -5.18 18.75
N LEU A 158 -26.67 -6.24 18.95
CA LEU A 158 -27.55 -6.79 17.92
C LEU A 158 -29.02 -6.46 18.23
N THR A 159 -29.85 -6.52 17.19
CA THR A 159 -31.30 -6.52 17.37
C THR A 159 -31.76 -7.87 17.93
N GLU A 160 -32.93 -7.90 18.57
CA GLU A 160 -33.52 -9.11 19.14
C GLU A 160 -33.64 -10.25 18.11
N ALA A 161 -34.09 -9.94 16.90
CA ALA A 161 -34.18 -10.93 15.84
C ALA A 161 -32.80 -11.45 15.38
N ALA A 162 -31.76 -10.61 15.41
CA ALA A 162 -30.42 -10.99 15.00
C ALA A 162 -29.72 -11.84 16.05
N ILE A 163 -29.87 -11.54 17.35
CA ILE A 163 -29.29 -12.37 18.41
C ILE A 163 -29.95 -13.75 18.47
N GLU A 164 -31.26 -13.85 18.27
CA GLU A 164 -31.94 -15.16 18.19
C GLU A 164 -31.45 -15.97 16.99
N THR A 165 -31.29 -15.34 15.83
CA THR A 165 -30.76 -16.01 14.63
C THR A 165 -29.32 -16.49 14.83
N LEU A 166 -28.47 -15.66 15.46
CA LEU A 166 -27.09 -16.04 15.75
C LEU A 166 -27.03 -17.17 16.78
N SER A 167 -27.87 -17.13 17.80
CA SER A 167 -27.89 -18.14 18.86
C SER A 167 -28.35 -19.49 18.33
N ALA A 168 -29.38 -19.52 17.48
CA ALA A 168 -29.84 -20.74 16.79
C ALA A 168 -28.73 -21.35 15.91
N LEU A 169 -27.98 -20.53 15.18
CA LEU A 169 -26.83 -20.99 14.39
C LEU A 169 -25.66 -21.45 15.26
N ALA A 170 -25.44 -20.82 16.41
CA ALA A 170 -24.40 -21.19 17.35
C ALA A 170 -24.69 -22.52 18.04
N GLU A 171 -25.94 -22.76 18.40
CA GLU A 171 -26.43 -24.03 18.96
C GLU A 171 -26.25 -25.16 17.95
N ALA A 172 -26.76 -25.00 16.72
CA ALA A 172 -26.53 -25.97 15.65
C ALA A 172 -25.03 -26.19 15.38
N ARG A 173 -24.20 -25.15 15.48
CA ARG A 173 -22.76 -25.28 15.29
C ARG A 173 -22.09 -26.11 16.40
N MET A 174 -22.52 -25.96 17.66
CA MET A 174 -22.03 -26.78 18.78
C MET A 174 -22.32 -28.27 18.55
N ASP A 175 -23.46 -28.56 17.90
CA ASP A 175 -23.90 -29.91 17.52
C ASP A 175 -23.34 -30.38 16.16
N ASP A 176 -22.47 -29.59 15.50
CA ASP A 176 -21.92 -29.84 14.16
C ASP A 176 -22.98 -29.93 13.03
N ASP A 177 -24.16 -29.35 13.24
CA ASP A 177 -25.30 -29.37 12.32
C ASP A 177 -25.31 -28.18 11.35
N VAL A 178 -25.88 -28.43 10.15
CA VAL A 178 -26.15 -27.42 9.12
C VAL A 178 -27.66 -27.21 9.06
N LEU A 179 -28.13 -25.98 9.24
CA LEU A 179 -29.55 -25.65 9.21
C LEU A 179 -29.99 -25.16 7.83
N SER A 180 -31.06 -25.71 7.26
CA SER A 180 -31.76 -25.10 6.13
C SER A 180 -32.42 -23.78 6.55
N GLY A 181 -32.85 -22.97 5.58
CA GLY A 181 -33.62 -21.75 5.86
C GLY A 181 -34.95 -22.05 6.58
N SER A 182 -35.64 -23.11 6.20
CA SER A 182 -36.89 -23.55 6.84
C SER A 182 -36.67 -24.10 8.25
N GLU A 183 -35.59 -24.87 8.48
CA GLU A 183 -35.22 -25.39 9.80
C GLU A 183 -34.81 -24.26 10.75
N LEU A 184 -34.03 -23.29 10.26
CA LEU A 184 -33.66 -22.11 11.02
C LEU A 184 -34.89 -21.30 11.44
N GLU A 185 -35.86 -21.11 10.54
CA GLU A 185 -37.10 -20.41 10.86
C GLU A 185 -37.95 -21.22 11.85
N GLY A 186 -38.03 -22.54 11.69
CA GLY A 186 -38.75 -23.44 12.60
C GLY A 186 -38.20 -23.38 14.01
N LEU A 187 -36.87 -23.44 14.16
CA LEU A 187 -36.18 -23.38 15.45
C LEU A 187 -36.41 -22.04 16.18
N ILE A 188 -36.35 -20.92 15.45
CA ILE A 188 -36.54 -19.58 16.03
C ILE A 188 -38.02 -19.30 16.34
N SER A 189 -38.95 -19.78 15.51
CA SER A 189 -40.39 -19.49 15.65
C SER A 189 -41.16 -20.54 16.47
N GLY A 190 -40.53 -21.67 16.80
CA GLY A 190 -41.16 -22.79 17.50
C GLY A 190 -42.19 -23.55 16.66
N ARG A 191 -42.09 -23.47 15.33
CA ARG A 191 -43.00 -24.12 14.36
C ARG A 191 -42.30 -25.29 13.69
N ASP A 192 -43.08 -26.22 13.15
CA ASP A 192 -42.52 -27.32 12.36
C ASP A 192 -41.82 -26.77 11.10
N ALA A 193 -40.65 -27.34 10.76
CA ALA A 193 -39.88 -26.91 9.60
C ALA A 193 -40.65 -27.08 8.28
N ALA A 194 -41.62 -28.00 8.20
CA ALA A 194 -42.50 -28.18 7.04
C ALA A 194 -43.47 -27.01 6.82
N ASP A 195 -43.79 -26.26 7.88
CA ASP A 195 -44.70 -25.11 7.84
C ASP A 195 -43.94 -23.77 7.67
N CYS A 196 -42.62 -23.82 7.52
CA CYS A 196 -41.74 -22.67 7.44
C CYS A 196 -41.19 -22.45 6.03
N ASP A 197 -41.08 -21.17 5.64
CA ASP A 197 -40.56 -20.78 4.33
C ASP A 197 -39.04 -20.62 4.35
N GLU A 198 -38.35 -21.28 3.42
CA GLU A 198 -36.90 -21.14 3.19
C GLU A 198 -36.50 -19.68 2.93
N ALA A 199 -37.35 -18.90 2.27
CA ALA A 199 -37.08 -17.49 1.98
C ALA A 199 -37.10 -16.61 3.24
N ALA A 200 -37.88 -17.00 4.28
CA ALA A 200 -37.91 -16.32 5.56
C ALA A 200 -36.56 -16.51 6.30
N GLY A 201 -36.07 -17.74 6.35
CA GLY A 201 -34.74 -18.06 6.90
C GLY A 201 -33.61 -17.33 6.18
N ALA A 202 -33.61 -17.33 4.84
CA ALA A 202 -32.64 -16.59 4.04
C ALA A 202 -32.66 -15.07 4.34
N THR A 203 -33.84 -14.51 4.62
CA THR A 203 -33.99 -13.10 5.00
C THR A 203 -33.42 -12.82 6.39
N ARG A 204 -33.57 -13.73 7.35
CA ARG A 204 -32.94 -13.62 8.69
C ARG A 204 -31.43 -13.63 8.60
N ILE A 205 -30.86 -14.54 7.81
CA ILE A 205 -29.41 -14.57 7.55
C ILE A 205 -28.95 -13.23 6.96
N LYS A 206 -29.67 -12.70 5.96
CA LYS A 206 -29.34 -11.40 5.38
C LYS A 206 -29.35 -10.27 6.43
N ARG A 207 -30.39 -10.22 7.27
CA ARG A 207 -30.50 -9.20 8.33
C ARG A 207 -29.43 -9.35 9.41
N LEU A 208 -29.07 -10.58 9.79
CA LEU A 208 -27.96 -10.85 10.70
C LEU A 208 -26.66 -10.33 10.10
N ARG A 209 -26.40 -10.65 8.83
CA ARG A 209 -25.24 -10.15 8.08
C ARG A 209 -25.18 -8.63 8.02
N ASP A 210 -26.32 -7.97 7.81
CA ASP A 210 -26.44 -6.52 7.77
C ASP A 210 -26.22 -5.89 9.17
N ALA A 211 -26.75 -6.51 10.23
CA ALA A 211 -26.62 -6.05 11.62
C ALA A 211 -25.18 -6.15 12.16
N MET A 212 -24.38 -7.08 11.62
CA MET A 212 -22.98 -7.25 12.00
C MET A 212 -22.04 -6.20 11.37
N GLY A 213 -22.58 -5.29 10.55
CA GLY A 213 -21.99 -3.98 10.24
C GLY A 213 -20.74 -3.94 9.36
N ASN A 214 -19.98 -5.04 9.25
CA ASN A 214 -18.77 -5.10 8.42
C ASN A 214 -18.80 -6.32 7.50
N GLN A 215 -18.67 -6.09 6.19
CA GLN A 215 -18.65 -7.14 5.16
C GLN A 215 -17.62 -8.23 5.49
N MET A 216 -16.51 -7.87 6.15
CA MET A 216 -15.48 -8.82 6.57
C MET A 216 -15.88 -9.71 7.76
N MET A 217 -16.64 -9.21 8.75
CA MET A 217 -17.15 -10.03 9.88
C MET A 217 -18.26 -10.99 9.46
N SER A 218 -19.07 -10.57 8.48
CA SER A 218 -20.28 -11.23 8.02
C SER A 218 -20.01 -12.50 7.18
N GLU A 219 -18.99 -12.45 6.32
CA GLU A 219 -18.55 -13.62 5.54
C GLU A 219 -17.77 -14.64 6.38
N LEU A 220 -17.06 -14.17 7.40
CA LEU A 220 -16.24 -15.02 8.27
C LEU A 220 -17.06 -15.78 9.30
N LEU A 221 -18.26 -15.33 9.66
CA LEU A 221 -19.08 -15.98 10.67
C LEU A 221 -20.16 -16.89 10.12
N VAL A 222 -20.86 -16.54 9.03
CA VAL A 222 -21.97 -17.36 8.49
C VAL A 222 -21.64 -17.92 7.11
N LYS A 223 -21.31 -19.21 7.05
CA LYS A 223 -21.09 -19.97 5.81
C LYS A 223 -22.41 -20.38 5.18
N THR A 224 -22.59 -20.07 3.90
CA THR A 224 -23.67 -20.63 3.09
C THR A 224 -23.15 -21.85 2.33
N ILE A 225 -23.71 -23.01 2.59
CA ILE A 225 -23.38 -24.26 1.89
C ILE A 225 -24.44 -24.47 0.82
N ALA A 226 -24.01 -24.43 -0.45
CA ALA A 226 -24.91 -24.57 -1.58
C ALA A 226 -25.77 -25.84 -1.45
N ARG A 227 -27.09 -25.67 -1.51
CA ARG A 227 -28.09 -26.76 -1.42
C ARG A 227 -28.12 -27.54 -0.09
N ARG A 228 -27.50 -27.02 0.97
CA ARG A 228 -27.57 -27.64 2.32
C ARG A 228 -28.04 -26.67 3.40
N GLY A 229 -27.74 -25.39 3.30
CA GLY A 229 -28.19 -24.39 4.27
C GLY A 229 -27.06 -23.51 4.81
N TYR A 230 -27.16 -23.15 6.08
CA TYR A 230 -26.35 -22.17 6.77
C TYR A 230 -25.68 -22.79 8.01
N MET A 231 -24.43 -22.40 8.26
CA MET A 231 -23.63 -22.88 9.40
C MET A 231 -22.66 -21.77 9.81
N LEU A 232 -22.27 -21.72 11.09
CA LEU A 232 -21.19 -20.82 11.49
C LEU A 232 -19.81 -21.34 11.06
N SER A 233 -18.94 -20.48 10.51
CA SER A 233 -17.61 -20.89 10.04
C SER A 233 -16.55 -21.03 11.15
N ILE A 234 -16.92 -20.81 12.41
CA ILE A 234 -16.01 -20.80 13.55
C ILE A 234 -15.94 -22.17 14.23
N ASP A 235 -14.93 -22.38 15.05
CA ASP A 235 -14.80 -23.61 15.82
C ASP A 235 -15.87 -23.69 16.93
N LYS A 236 -16.31 -24.89 17.29
CA LYS A 236 -17.32 -25.07 18.34
C LYS A 236 -16.77 -24.80 19.74
N ASP A 237 -15.48 -25.07 19.93
CA ASP A 237 -14.77 -24.91 21.21
C ASP A 237 -14.63 -23.44 21.65
N VAL A 238 -14.83 -22.49 20.73
CA VAL A 238 -14.70 -21.05 21.00
C VAL A 238 -16.05 -20.36 21.28
N ILE A 239 -17.16 -21.10 21.22
CA ILE A 239 -18.51 -20.55 21.42
C ILE A 239 -18.91 -20.67 22.89
N GLN A 240 -19.31 -19.56 23.49
CA GLN A 240 -19.84 -19.49 24.85
C GLN A 240 -21.18 -18.75 24.85
N MET A 241 -22.17 -19.33 25.52
CA MET A 241 -23.48 -18.72 25.72
C MET A 241 -23.63 -18.33 27.19
N VAL A 242 -24.08 -17.11 27.43
CA VAL A 242 -24.38 -16.54 28.75
C VAL A 242 -25.79 -15.95 28.76
#